data_AF-A0A1Q7MEI3-F1
#
_entry.id   AF-A0A1Q7MEI3-F1
#
_cell.length_a   1.000
_cell.length_b   1.000
_cell.length_c   1.000
_cell.angle_alpha   90.00
_cell.angle_beta   90.00
_cell.angle_gamma   90.00
#
_symmetry.space_group_name_H-M   'P 1'
#
loop_
_entity.id
_entity.type
_entity.pdbx_description
1 polymer ?
#
loop_
_entity_poly.entity_id
_entity_poly.type
_entity_poly.pdbx_seq_one_letter_code
_entity_poly.pdbx_strand_id
1 'polypeptide(L)'
;MPPQVQIAVNINIVGLEMKNESTADAPFVFTVNYSPSIAQLSVKGRAQVIGEEGEISKMIVEHKQNKPPPVAIIQAVSGIAMAEAILLSKSLGIPPPLPPMGLSPEQMQAQQQQGQRKSEARYTT
;
A
#
# COMPACT_ATOMS: atom_id res chain seq x y z
N MET A 1 6.03 23.65 22.53
CA MET A 1 6.43 23.16 21.19
C MET A 1 5.18 22.92 20.37
N PRO A 2 5.13 23.30 19.09
CA PRO A 2 4.00 22.94 18.24
C PRO A 2 3.89 21.40 18.14
N PRO A 3 2.66 20.85 18.05
CA PRO A 3 2.47 19.40 17.96
C PRO A 3 3.14 18.86 16.70
N GLN A 4 4.01 17.86 16.88
CA GLN A 4 4.60 17.13 15.76
C GLN A 4 3.49 16.33 15.07
N VAL A 5 3.25 16.62 13.80
CA VAL A 5 2.26 15.89 13.00
C VAL A 5 2.86 14.56 12.58
N GLN A 6 2.25 13.46 13.02
CA GLN A 6 2.59 12.11 12.58
C GLN A 6 1.75 11.77 11.35
N ILE A 7 2.40 11.21 10.33
CA ILE A 7 1.75 10.81 9.08
C ILE A 7 1.90 9.30 8.94
N ALA A 8 0.77 8.59 8.85
CA ALA A 8 0.73 7.15 8.64
C ALA A 8 0.18 6.84 7.25
N VAL A 9 0.91 6.04 6.49
CA VAL A 9 0.53 5.59 5.15
C VAL A 9 0.19 4.11 5.20
N ASN A 10 -0.91 3.71 4.57
CA ASN A 10 -1.29 2.31 4.43
C ASN A 10 -1.73 2.02 2.99
N ILE A 11 -1.41 0.81 2.52
CA ILE A 11 -1.79 0.33 1.20
C ILE A 11 -2.40 -1.03 1.37
N ASN A 12 -3.60 -1.19 0.83
CA ASN A 12 -4.29 -2.46 0.79
C ASN A 12 -4.59 -2.84 -0.66
N ILE A 13 -4.08 -3.97 -1.11
CA ILE A 13 -4.49 -4.59 -2.37
C ILE A 13 -5.71 -5.45 -2.04
N VAL A 14 -6.87 -5.05 -2.55
CA VAL A 14 -8.17 -5.61 -2.20
C VAL A 14 -8.36 -7.00 -2.80
N GLY A 15 -7.81 -7.22 -3.99
CA GLY A 15 -7.98 -8.47 -4.71
C GLY A 15 -7.02 -8.59 -5.89
N LEU A 16 -7.04 -9.77 -6.51
CA LEU A 16 -6.47 -10.04 -7.83
C LEU A 16 -7.55 -10.70 -8.70
N GLU A 17 -7.98 -10.02 -9.75
CA GLU A 17 -9.06 -10.41 -10.64
C GLU A 17 -8.51 -10.69 -12.03
N MET A 18 -8.54 -11.95 -12.47
CA MET A 18 -8.19 -12.29 -13.85
C MET A 18 -9.13 -11.58 -14.83
N LYS A 19 -8.57 -10.91 -15.84
CA LYS A 19 -9.33 -10.30 -16.93
C LYS A 19 -9.25 -11.14 -18.20
N ASN A 20 -8.06 -11.66 -18.51
CA ASN A 20 -7.83 -12.66 -19.54
C ASN A 20 -6.60 -13.50 -19.16
N GLU A 21 -6.20 -14.43 -20.03
CA GLU A 21 -5.07 -15.35 -19.81
C GLU A 21 -3.78 -14.61 -19.44
N SER A 22 -3.52 -13.44 -20.01
CA SER A 22 -2.28 -12.67 -19.81
C SER A 22 -2.40 -11.46 -18.87
N THR A 23 -3.60 -11.19 -18.34
CA THR A 23 -3.84 -9.96 -17.57
C THR A 23 -4.74 -10.15 -16.35
N ALA A 24 -4.41 -9.43 -15.28
CA ALA A 24 -5.22 -9.34 -14.07
C ALA A 24 -5.30 -7.90 -13.56
N ASP A 25 -6.44 -7.54 -12.97
CA ASP A 25 -6.60 -6.28 -12.23
C ASP A 25 -6.31 -6.53 -10.75
N ALA A 26 -5.57 -5.61 -10.14
CA ALA A 26 -5.33 -5.54 -8.71
C ALA A 26 -5.94 -4.23 -8.16
N PRO A 27 -7.21 -4.24 -7.72
CA PRO A 27 -7.80 -3.08 -7.06
C PRO A 27 -7.07 -2.78 -5.76
N PHE A 28 -6.80 -1.50 -5.49
CA PHE A 28 -6.10 -1.08 -4.29
C PHE A 28 -6.73 0.16 -3.65
N VAL A 29 -6.45 0.30 -2.36
CA VAL A 29 -6.76 1.49 -1.57
C VAL A 29 -5.48 1.93 -0.87
N PHE A 30 -5.05 3.16 -1.15
CA PHE A 30 -3.97 3.85 -0.48
C PHE A 30 -4.58 4.89 0.46
N THR A 31 -4.08 4.98 1.69
CA THR A 31 -4.57 5.94 2.67
C THR A 31 -3.43 6.67 3.35
N VAL A 32 -3.66 7.94 3.64
CA VAL A 32 -2.79 8.79 4.46
C VAL A 32 -3.61 9.32 5.63
N ASN A 33 -3.16 9.06 6.84
CA ASN A 33 -3.80 9.51 8.07
C ASN A 33 -2.84 10.41 8.84
N TYR A 34 -3.36 11.51 9.38
CA TYR A 34 -2.58 12.48 10.13
C TYR A 34 -2.96 12.43 11.61
N SER A 35 -1.97 12.55 12.51
CA SER A 35 -2.19 12.65 13.95
C SER A 35 -1.38 13.83 14.52
N PRO A 36 -2.02 14.88 15.08
CA PRO A 36 -3.47 15.05 15.25
C PRO A 36 -4.24 15.08 13.91
N SER A 37 -5.53 14.73 13.95
CA SER A 37 -6.38 14.57 12.75
C SER A 37 -6.68 15.91 12.08
N ILE A 38 -5.75 16.34 11.23
CA ILE A 38 -5.88 17.54 10.41
C ILE A 38 -6.37 17.24 8.99
N ALA A 39 -6.19 15.99 8.53
CA ALA A 39 -6.59 15.53 7.22
C ALA A 39 -6.62 13.99 7.17
N GLN A 40 -7.30 13.46 6.16
CA GLN A 40 -7.24 12.07 5.75
C GLN A 40 -7.37 12.02 4.22
N LEU A 41 -6.49 11.26 3.56
CA LEU A 41 -6.53 11.06 2.11
C LEU A 41 -6.78 9.59 1.82
N SER A 42 -7.60 9.32 0.81
CA SER A 42 -7.80 7.97 0.28
C SER A 42 -7.75 8.02 -1.24
N VAL A 43 -6.81 7.26 -1.81
CA VAL A 43 -6.66 7.08 -3.25
C VAL A 43 -7.05 5.64 -3.57
N LYS A 44 -8.07 5.47 -4.41
CA LYS A 44 -8.51 4.15 -4.89
C LYS A 44 -8.14 4.01 -6.34
N GLY A 45 -7.62 2.85 -6.71
CA GLY A 45 -7.22 2.58 -8.08
C GLY A 45 -7.27 1.11 -8.42
N ARG A 46 -6.92 0.81 -9.67
CA ARG A 46 -6.73 -0.55 -10.16
C ARG A 46 -5.39 -0.60 -10.89
N ALA A 47 -4.49 -1.45 -10.43
CA ALA A 47 -3.27 -1.74 -11.17
C ALA A 47 -3.57 -2.88 -12.16
N GLN A 48 -3.15 -2.72 -13.41
CA GLN A 48 -3.21 -3.80 -14.39
C GLN A 48 -1.87 -4.54 -14.37
N VAL A 49 -1.93 -5.85 -14.15
CA VAL A 49 -0.79 -6.76 -14.18
C VAL A 49 -0.82 -7.49 -15.50
N ILE A 50 0.30 -7.46 -16.23
CA ILE A 50 0.46 -8.10 -17.53
C ILE A 50 1.64 -9.05 -17.42
N GLY A 51 1.47 -10.30 -17.85
CA GLY A 51 2.50 -11.34 -17.76
C GLY A 51 2.13 -12.59 -18.56
N GLU A 52 2.94 -13.62 -18.43
CA GLU A 52 2.65 -14.91 -19.06
C GLU A 52 1.44 -15.60 -18.41
N GLU A 53 0.69 -16.40 -19.17
CA GLU A 53 -0.52 -17.07 -18.69
C GLU A 53 -0.29 -17.92 -17.44
N GLY A 54 0.83 -18.66 -17.41
CA GLY A 54 1.22 -19.47 -16.26
C GLY A 54 1.50 -18.63 -15.01
N GLU A 55 2.10 -17.45 -15.17
CA GLU A 55 2.40 -16.54 -14.06
C GLU A 55 1.13 -15.90 -13.50
N ILE A 56 0.25 -15.41 -14.37
CA ILE A 56 -1.03 -14.79 -13.98
C ILE A 56 -1.91 -15.83 -13.28
N SER A 57 -2.05 -17.02 -13.86
CA SER A 57 -2.84 -18.10 -13.28
C SER A 57 -2.31 -18.52 -11.90
N LYS A 58 -1.00 -18.68 -11.77
CA LYS A 58 -0.36 -19.00 -10.49
C LYS A 58 -0.61 -17.90 -9.46
N MET A 59 -0.41 -16.63 -9.82
CA MET A 59 -0.63 -15.50 -8.93
C MET A 59 -2.07 -15.45 -8.40
N ILE A 60 -3.06 -15.70 -9.27
CA ILE A 60 -4.48 -15.76 -8.89
C ILE A 60 -4.76 -16.91 -7.91
N VAL A 61 -4.21 -18.09 -8.17
CA VAL A 61 -4.35 -19.25 -7.28
C VAL A 61 -3.69 -19.00 -5.93
N GLU A 62 -2.49 -18.42 -5.92
CA GLU A 62 -1.77 -18.07 -4.69
C GLU A 62 -2.53 -17.02 -3.86
N HIS A 63 -3.12 -16.02 -4.51
CA HIS A 63 -3.93 -15.02 -3.83
C HIS A 63 -5.19 -15.62 -3.20
N LYS A 64 -5.86 -16.58 -3.87
CA LYS A 64 -6.99 -17.33 -3.29
C LYS A 64 -6.59 -18.15 -2.05
N GLN A 65 -5.31 -18.50 -1.92
CA GLN A 65 -4.75 -19.15 -0.73
C GLN A 65 -4.35 -18.16 0.37
N ASN A 66 -4.77 -16.89 0.27
CA ASN A 66 -4.39 -15.79 1.16
C ASN A 66 -2.88 -15.52 1.20
N LYS A 67 -2.14 -15.90 0.15
CA LYS A 67 -0.75 -15.47 0.01
C LYS A 67 -0.71 -13.98 -0.33
N PRO A 68 0.29 -13.24 0.19
CA PRO A 68 0.44 -11.83 -0.12
C PRO A 68 0.65 -11.63 -1.63
N PRO A 69 0.16 -10.51 -2.20
CA PRO A 69 0.45 -10.17 -3.59
C PRO A 69 1.97 -10.07 -3.85
N PRO A 70 2.41 -10.30 -5.11
CA PRO A 70 3.79 -10.07 -5.50
C PRO A 70 4.30 -8.68 -5.07
N VAL A 71 5.50 -8.66 -4.52
CA VAL A 71 6.14 -7.44 -3.99
C VAL A 71 6.26 -6.35 -5.05
N ALA A 72 6.49 -6.73 -6.31
CA ALA A 72 6.56 -5.80 -7.44
C ALA A 72 5.26 -5.00 -7.61
N ILE A 73 4.09 -5.63 -7.43
CA ILE A 73 2.79 -4.96 -7.52
C ILE A 73 2.64 -3.96 -6.38
N ILE A 74 2.98 -4.39 -5.15
CA ILE A 74 2.92 -3.52 -3.96
C ILE A 74 3.81 -2.28 -4.19
N GLN A 75 5.04 -2.47 -4.66
CA GLN A 75 5.99 -1.37 -4.89
C GLN A 75 5.51 -0.42 -5.98
N ALA A 76 5.04 -0.94 -7.12
CA ALA A 76 4.55 -0.13 -8.23
C ALA A 76 3.34 0.73 -7.81
N VAL A 77 2.37 0.12 -7.12
CA VAL A 77 1.20 0.82 -6.59
C VAL A 77 1.62 1.86 -5.54
N SER A 78 2.55 1.51 -4.65
CA SER A 78 3.05 2.42 -3.61
C SER A 78 3.68 3.66 -4.20
N GLY A 79 4.55 3.51 -5.21
CA GLY A 79 5.25 4.63 -5.81
C GLY A 79 4.29 5.63 -6.47
N ILE A 80 3.35 5.13 -7.26
CA ILE A 80 2.36 5.96 -7.95
C ILE A 80 1.43 6.65 -6.95
N ALA A 81 0.86 5.89 -6.01
CA ALA A 81 -0.10 6.44 -5.05
C ALA A 81 0.55 7.44 -4.08
N MET A 82 1.82 7.23 -3.70
CA MET A 82 2.59 8.19 -2.92
C MET A 82 2.78 9.50 -3.70
N ALA A 83 3.14 9.44 -4.98
CA ALA A 83 3.30 10.64 -5.82
C ALA A 83 1.99 11.44 -5.90
N GLU A 84 0.87 10.77 -6.15
CA GLU A 84 -0.47 11.39 -6.14
C GLU A 84 -0.80 12.01 -4.79
N ALA A 85 -0.53 11.30 -3.69
CA ALA A 85 -0.78 11.82 -2.35
C ALA A 85 0.05 13.07 -2.05
N ILE A 86 1.32 13.14 -2.48
CA ILE A 86 2.16 14.34 -2.33
C ILE A 86 1.57 15.53 -3.08
N LEU A 87 1.13 15.33 -4.33
CA LEU A 87 0.52 16.38 -5.14
C LEU A 87 -0.81 16.87 -4.54
N LEU A 88 -1.63 15.95 -4.04
CA LEU A 88 -2.88 16.26 -3.34
C LEU A 88 -2.62 17.03 -2.05
N SER A 89 -1.66 16.58 -1.22
CA SER A 89 -1.28 17.26 0.01
C SER A 89 -0.81 18.69 -0.25
N LYS A 90 0.03 18.90 -1.27
CA LYS A 90 0.46 20.25 -1.69
C LYS A 90 -0.74 21.13 -2.08
N SER A 91 -1.69 20.58 -2.83
CA SER A 91 -2.88 21.31 -3.28
C SER A 91 -3.82 21.68 -2.13
N LEU A 92 -3.84 20.88 -1.07
CA LEU A 92 -4.62 21.10 0.15
C LEU A 92 -3.89 21.92 1.22
N GLY A 93 -2.63 22.30 0.99
CA GLY A 93 -1.82 23.04 1.97
C GLY A 93 -1.47 22.25 3.24
N ILE A 94 -1.55 20.91 3.18
CA ILE A 94 -1.21 20.03 4.30
C ILE A 94 0.19 19.43 4.10
N PRO A 95 0.89 19.03 5.19
CA PRO A 95 2.19 18.39 5.08
C PRO A 95 2.12 17.13 4.18
N PRO A 96 2.99 16.97 3.18
CA PRO A 96 2.96 15.79 2.31
C PRO A 96 3.45 14.53 3.05
N PRO A 97 2.95 13.34 2.70
CA PRO A 97 3.54 12.08 3.17
C PRO A 97 4.96 11.97 2.61
N LEU A 98 5.90 11.58 3.48
CA LEU A 98 7.29 11.38 3.06
C LEU A 98 7.49 9.93 2.61
N PRO A 99 8.11 9.69 1.43
CA PRO A 99 8.56 8.36 1.10
C PRO A 99 9.65 7.91 2.08
N PRO A 100 9.72 6.61 2.42
CA PRO A 100 10.83 6.09 3.18
C PRO A 100 12.12 6.37 2.40
N MET A 101 12.95 7.26 2.93
CA MET A 101 14.22 7.62 2.28
C MET A 101 15.17 6.43 2.34
N GLY A 102 15.53 5.89 1.17
CA GLY A 102 16.66 4.96 1.01
C GLY A 102 16.53 3.58 1.68
N LEU A 103 15.33 3.15 2.10
CA LEU A 103 15.15 1.81 2.64
C LEU A 103 15.03 0.77 1.52
N SER A 104 15.80 -0.31 1.62
CA SER A 104 15.69 -1.43 0.69
C SER A 104 14.31 -2.10 0.79
N PRO A 105 13.83 -2.79 -0.26
CA PRO A 105 12.58 -3.56 -0.25
C PRO A 105 12.36 -4.43 1.01
N GLU A 106 13.43 -5.02 1.53
CA GLU A 106 13.42 -5.88 2.73
C GLU A 106 13.12 -5.08 4.01
N GLN A 107 13.61 -3.84 4.10
CA GLN A 107 13.37 -2.96 5.25
C GLN A 107 11.93 -2.40 5.25
N MET A 108 11.32 -2.20 4.08
CA MET A 108 9.91 -1.84 3.95
C MET A 108 8.97 -2.98 4.41
N GLN A 109 9.30 -4.24 4.13
CA GLN A 109 8.54 -5.39 4.62
C GLN A 109 8.66 -5.57 6.15
N ALA A 110 9.83 -5.32 6.72
CA ALA A 110 10.04 -5.38 8.17
C ALA A 110 9.21 -4.33 8.94
N GLN A 111 9.02 -3.13 8.37
CA GLN A 111 8.16 -2.11 8.98
C GLN A 111 6.67 -2.42 8.86
N GLN A 112 6.22 -3.03 7.74
CA GLN A 112 4.83 -3.49 7.60
C GLN A 112 4.50 -4.63 8.58
N GLN A 113 5.45 -5.55 8.85
CA GLN A 113 5.26 -6.62 9.84
C GLN A 113 5.36 -6.13 11.31
N GLN A 114 6.14 -5.09 11.60
CA GLN A 114 6.22 -4.52 12.95
C GLN A 114 4.95 -3.76 13.35
N GLY A 115 4.23 -3.16 12.40
CA GLY A 115 2.92 -2.56 12.66
C GLY A 115 1.86 -3.58 13.11
N GLN A 116 1.88 -4.79 12.53
CA GLN A 116 0.96 -5.88 12.86
C GLN A 116 1.31 -6.59 14.17
N ARG A 117 2.60 -6.84 14.46
CA ARG A 117 3.01 -7.46 15.75
C ARG A 117 2.68 -6.59 16.97
N LYS A 118 2.72 -5.27 16.82
CA LYS A 118 2.42 -4.34 17.93
C LYS A 118 0.93 -4.28 18.28
N SER A 119 0.05 -4.63 17.34
CA SER A 119 -1.40 -4.77 17.60
C SER A 119 -1.75 -6.07 18.31
N GLU A 120 -1.14 -7.21 17.97
CA GLU A 120 -1.45 -8.51 18.62
C GLU A 120 -1.00 -8.57 20.08
N ALA A 121 0.14 -7.96 20.42
CA ALA A 121 0.66 -7.94 21.79
C ALA A 121 -0.20 -7.13 22.78
N ARG A 122 -1.19 -6.35 22.32
CA ARG A 122 -2.08 -5.55 23.18
C ARG A 122 -3.37 -6.26 23.61
N TYR A 123 -3.67 -7.44 23.06
CA TYR A 123 -4.94 -8.13 23.34
C TYR A 123 -4.79 -9.38 24.23
N THR A 124 -3.58 -9.69 24.73
CA THR A 124 -3.38 -10.75 25.72
C THR A 124 -3.18 -10.14 27.11
N THR A 125 -4.27 -10.01 27.86
CA THR A 125 -4.32 -9.89 29.32
C THR A 125 -5.55 -10.61 29.81
#